data_AF-A0A948N9V5-F1
#
_entry.id   AF-A0A948N9V5-F1
#
_cell.length_a   1.000
_cell.length_b   1.000
_cell.length_c   1.000
_cell.angle_alpha   90.00
_cell.angle_beta   90.00
_cell.angle_gamma   90.00
#
_symmetry.space_group_name_H-M   'P 1'
#
loop_
_entity.id
_entity.type
_entity.pdbx_description
1 polymer ?
#
loop_
_entity_poly.entity_id
_entity_poly.type
_entity_poly.pdbx_seq_one_letter_code
_entity_poly.pdbx_strand_id
1 'polypeptide(L)'
;MDKESTQLILDNIDKIAAKLGTTVEHVWPWFVRQQYIDAFYYLFISVVVWGALFVGLRFCLKHWNSKSGYSIYGNDHEDLWWAVIIITAVIAAILLIIGIFEFADILNPEFHALKDIIKSVR
;
A
#
# COMPACT_ATOMS: atom_id res chain seq x y z
N MET A 1 7.58 -8.46 -25.39
CA MET A 1 6.93 -7.15 -25.63
C MET A 1 6.92 -6.96 -27.13
N ASP A 2 5.74 -6.75 -27.72
CA ASP A 2 5.64 -6.57 -29.17
C ASP A 2 6.20 -5.19 -29.58
N LYS A 3 6.69 -5.06 -30.81
CA LYS A 3 7.25 -3.78 -31.32
C LYS A 3 6.22 -2.67 -31.24
N GLU A 4 4.96 -3.01 -31.49
CA GLU A 4 3.81 -2.10 -31.40
C GLU A 4 3.61 -1.56 -29.98
N SER A 5 3.68 -2.42 -28.95
CA SER A 5 3.55 -2.00 -27.55
C SER A 5 4.68 -1.05 -27.13
N THR A 6 5.88 -1.28 -27.66
CA THR A 6 7.07 -0.47 -27.35
C THR A 6 6.95 0.93 -27.94
N GLN A 7 6.50 1.03 -29.19
CA GLN A 7 6.23 2.31 -29.85
C GLN A 7 5.12 3.09 -29.14
N LEU A 8 4.05 2.41 -28.73
CA LEU A 8 2.95 3.05 -28.02
C LEU A 8 3.38 3.63 -26.67
N ILE A 9 4.28 2.94 -25.95
CA ILE A 9 4.86 3.44 -24.70
C ILE A 9 5.71 4.69 -24.97
N LEU A 10 6.61 4.64 -25.96
CA LEU A 10 7.52 5.75 -26.26
C LEU A 10 6.74 7.00 -26.69
N ASP A 11 5.75 6.87 -27.58
CA ASP A 11 4.87 7.96 -28.01
C ASP A 11 4.15 8.63 -26.83
N ASN A 12 3.81 7.85 -25.80
CA ASN A 12 3.10 8.37 -24.63
C ASN A 12 4.04 9.06 -23.66
N ILE A 13 5.23 8.51 -23.44
CA ILE A 13 6.24 9.20 -22.63
C ILE A 13 6.66 10.50 -23.33
N ASP A 14 6.75 10.51 -24.66
CA ASP A 14 6.98 11.72 -25.46
C ASP A 14 5.88 12.77 -25.24
N LYS A 15 4.60 12.38 -25.24
CA LYS A 15 3.47 13.29 -24.93
C LYS A 15 3.56 13.85 -23.51
N ILE A 16 3.95 13.02 -22.54
CA ILE A 16 4.09 13.45 -21.14
C ILE A 16 5.27 14.42 -21.02
N ALA A 17 6.41 14.09 -21.64
CA ALA A 17 7.60 14.93 -21.66
C ALA A 17 7.31 16.29 -22.33
N ALA A 18 6.60 16.29 -23.46
CA ALA A 18 6.16 17.51 -24.14
C ALA A 18 5.24 18.37 -23.25
N LYS A 19 4.30 17.76 -22.52
CA LYS A 19 3.44 18.49 -21.56
C LYS A 19 4.21 19.08 -20.38
N LEU A 20 5.27 18.40 -19.95
CA LEU A 20 6.16 18.84 -18.87
C LEU A 20 7.26 19.79 -19.38
N GLY A 21 7.33 20.07 -20.68
CA GLY A 21 8.35 20.93 -21.28
C GLY A 21 9.77 20.37 -21.17
N THR A 22 9.93 19.05 -21.13
CA THR A 22 11.21 18.36 -20.93
C THR A 22 11.36 17.17 -21.88
N THR A 23 12.46 16.42 -21.79
CA THR A 23 12.73 15.23 -22.63
C THR A 23 12.35 13.94 -21.91
N VAL A 24 12.05 12.90 -22.68
CA VAL A 24 11.72 11.54 -22.17
C VAL A 24 12.81 11.01 -21.24
N GLU A 25 14.07 11.22 -21.60
CA GLU A 25 15.24 10.84 -20.80
C GLU A 25 15.24 11.47 -19.40
N HIS A 26 14.63 12.64 -19.25
CA HIS A 26 14.52 13.34 -17.98
C HIS A 26 13.31 12.91 -17.15
N VAL A 27 12.22 12.52 -17.81
CA VAL A 27 10.97 12.11 -17.16
C VAL A 27 11.02 10.66 -16.70
N TRP A 28 11.70 9.78 -17.45
CA TRP A 28 11.78 8.35 -17.14
C TRP A 28 12.30 8.06 -15.72
N PRO A 29 13.41 8.68 -15.25
CA PRO A 29 13.87 8.48 -13.88
C PRO A 29 12.85 8.92 -12.81
N TRP A 30 11.97 9.86 -13.11
CA TRP A 30 10.94 10.30 -12.16
C TRP A 30 9.88 9.22 -11.96
N PHE A 31 9.42 8.59 -13.05
CA PHE A 31 8.48 7.48 -12.96
C PHE A 31 9.06 6.31 -12.17
N VAL A 32 10.33 5.95 -12.44
CA VAL A 32 10.99 4.87 -11.69
C VAL A 32 11.16 5.23 -10.21
N ARG A 33 11.54 6.48 -9.90
CA ARG A 33 11.64 6.95 -8.50
C ARG A 33 10.29 6.94 -7.79
N GLN A 34 9.22 7.26 -8.50
CA GLN A 34 7.87 7.24 -7.93
C GLN A 34 7.48 5.83 -7.48
N GLN A 35 7.79 4.79 -8.25
CA GLN A 35 7.54 3.40 -7.85
C GLN A 35 8.23 3.03 -6.54
N TYR A 36 9.47 3.49 -6.34
CA TYR A 36 10.14 3.30 -5.05
C TYR A 36 9.44 4.05 -3.91
N ILE A 37 9.07 5.31 -4.13
CA ILE A 37 8.39 6.13 -3.12
C ILE A 37 7.06 5.49 -2.71
N ASP A 38 6.26 5.05 -3.68
CA ASP A 38 4.96 4.43 -3.46
C ASP A 38 5.11 3.12 -2.67
N ALA A 39 6.06 2.27 -3.06
CA ALA A 39 6.33 1.03 -2.34
C ALA A 39 6.82 1.27 -0.90
N PHE A 40 7.69 2.26 -0.66
CA PHE A 40 8.12 2.64 0.69
C PHE A 40 6.98 3.22 1.52
N TYR A 41 6.09 4.01 0.91
CA TYR A 41 4.92 4.57 1.56
C TYR A 41 3.95 3.48 2.03
N TYR A 42 3.62 2.51 1.17
CA TYR A 42 2.76 1.38 1.54
C TYR A 42 3.41 0.48 2.60
N LEU A 43 4.72 0.26 2.52
CA LEU A 43 5.47 -0.48 3.53
C LEU A 43 5.39 0.23 4.90
N PHE A 44 5.61 1.54 4.93
CA PHE A 44 5.57 2.35 6.14
C PHE A 44 4.18 2.32 6.80
N ILE A 45 3.11 2.53 6.02
CA ILE A 45 1.73 2.46 6.51
C ILE A 45 1.41 1.08 7.06
N SER A 46 1.84 0.02 6.36
CA SER A 46 1.62 -1.35 6.80
C SER A 46 2.26 -1.59 8.17
N VAL A 47 3.51 -1.16 8.38
CA VAL A 47 4.19 -1.29 9.67
C VAL A 47 3.45 -0.53 10.78
N VAL A 48 2.97 0.70 10.51
CA VAL A 48 2.21 1.49 11.49
C VAL A 48 0.90 0.81 11.88
N VAL A 49 0.14 0.31 10.92
CA VAL A 49 -1.15 -0.36 11.17
C VAL A 49 -0.95 -1.69 11.92
N TRP A 50 0.04 -2.48 11.53
CA TRP A 50 0.39 -3.71 12.25
C TRP A 50 0.86 -3.43 13.68
N GLY A 51 1.66 -2.38 13.87
CA GLY A 51 2.08 -1.92 15.19
C GLY A 51 0.90 -1.52 16.07
N ALA A 52 -0.03 -0.73 15.53
CA ALA A 52 -1.24 -0.31 16.24
C ALA A 52 -2.13 -1.52 16.63
N LEU A 53 -2.30 -2.48 15.72
CA LEU A 53 -3.02 -3.72 15.99
C LEU A 53 -2.36 -4.54 17.09
N PHE A 54 -1.04 -4.67 17.07
CA PHE A 54 -0.30 -5.44 18.07
C PHE A 54 -0.37 -4.79 19.46
N VAL A 55 -0.25 -3.46 19.53
CA VAL A 55 -0.42 -2.68 20.77
C VAL A 55 -1.84 -2.80 21.30
N GLY A 56 -2.85 -2.64 20.44
CA GLY A 56 -4.26 -2.79 20.79
C GLY A 56 -4.59 -4.18 21.32
N LEU A 57 -4.11 -5.23 20.63
CA LEU A 57 -4.31 -6.61 21.04
C LEU A 57 -3.63 -6.91 22.38
N ARG A 58 -2.38 -6.46 22.58
CA ARG A 58 -1.67 -6.62 23.86
C ARG A 58 -2.39 -5.89 24.99
N PHE A 59 -2.91 -4.69 24.73
CA PHE A 59 -3.67 -3.93 25.71
C PHE A 59 -4.96 -4.67 26.10
N CYS A 60 -5.70 -5.22 25.12
CA CYS A 60 -6.90 -6.02 25.37
C CYS A 60 -6.59 -7.29 26.17
N LEU A 61 -5.59 -8.05 25.76
CA LEU A 61 -5.18 -9.29 26.44
C LEU A 61 -4.72 -9.03 27.88
N LYS A 62 -3.95 -7.96 28.13
CA LYS A 62 -3.46 -7.62 29.47
C LYS A 62 -4.58 -7.33 30.46
N HIS A 63 -5.69 -6.77 29.99
CA HIS A 63 -6.81 -6.37 30.85
C HIS A 63 -8.02 -7.30 30.71
N TRP A 64 -7.83 -8.46 30.06
CA TRP A 64 -8.83 -9.51 29.99
C TRP A 64 -8.76 -10.35 31.27
N ASN A 65 -9.77 -10.23 32.15
CA ASN A 65 -9.85 -11.09 33.32
C ASN A 65 -10.70 -12.33 33.02
N SER A 66 -10.03 -13.43 32.66
CA SER A 66 -10.67 -14.70 32.29
C SER A 66 -11.55 -15.32 33.39
N LYS A 67 -11.39 -14.92 34.65
CA LYS A 67 -12.12 -15.53 35.79
C LYS A 67 -13.43 -14.84 36.13
N SER A 68 -13.58 -13.56 35.78
CA SER A 68 -14.79 -12.78 36.06
C SER A 68 -15.59 -12.44 34.82
N GLY A 69 -15.10 -12.79 33.61
CA GLY A 69 -15.63 -12.27 32.34
C GLY A 69 -15.43 -10.75 32.19
N TYR A 70 -14.80 -10.11 33.17
CA TYR A 70 -14.61 -8.67 33.23
C TYR A 70 -13.35 -8.34 32.43
N SER A 71 -13.53 -7.91 31.20
CA SER A 71 -12.51 -7.13 30.52
C SER A 71 -12.71 -5.65 30.86
N ILE A 72 -11.81 -4.74 30.43
CA ILE A 72 -12.10 -3.29 30.42
C ILE A 72 -13.44 -2.96 29.73
N TYR A 73 -13.99 -3.92 28.98
CA TYR A 73 -15.31 -3.88 28.36
C TYR A 73 -16.49 -4.30 29.25
N GLY A 74 -16.32 -4.41 30.57
CA GLY A 74 -17.46 -4.47 31.50
C GLY A 74 -18.32 -3.20 31.53
N ASN A 75 -17.99 -2.17 30.73
CA ASN A 75 -18.85 -1.02 30.39
C ASN A 75 -19.68 -1.34 29.14
N ASP A 76 -20.82 -0.65 28.96
CA ASP A 76 -21.85 -0.78 27.90
C ASP A 76 -21.37 -0.76 26.42
N HIS A 77 -20.08 -0.94 26.13
CA HIS A 77 -19.42 -0.77 24.84
C HIS A 77 -18.50 -1.94 24.44
N GLU A 78 -18.63 -3.13 25.03
CA GLU A 78 -17.86 -4.32 24.62
C GLU A 78 -17.94 -4.64 23.14
N ASP A 79 -19.14 -4.59 22.58
CA ASP A 79 -19.40 -4.82 21.17
C ASP A 79 -18.65 -3.81 20.29
N LEU A 80 -18.56 -2.55 20.73
CA LEU A 80 -17.85 -1.49 20.00
C LEU A 80 -16.37 -1.82 19.87
N TRP A 81 -15.76 -2.33 20.93
CA TRP A 81 -14.33 -2.60 20.94
C TRP A 81 -13.96 -3.88 20.20
N TRP A 82 -14.80 -4.92 20.27
CA TRP A 82 -14.67 -6.08 19.39
C TRP A 82 -14.81 -5.67 17.92
N ALA A 83 -15.77 -4.80 17.60
CA ALA A 83 -15.92 -4.25 16.26
C ALA A 83 -14.66 -3.48 15.82
N VAL A 84 -14.07 -2.65 16.69
CA VAL A 84 -12.81 -1.94 16.39
C VAL A 84 -11.66 -2.93 16.13
N ILE A 85 -11.50 -3.97 16.95
CA ILE A 85 -10.45 -4.99 16.77
C ILE A 85 -10.65 -5.73 15.43
N ILE A 86 -11.88 -6.16 15.13
CA ILE A 86 -12.20 -6.87 13.89
C ILE A 86 -11.95 -5.97 12.68
N ILE A 87 -12.41 -4.72 12.70
CA ILE A 87 -12.20 -3.76 11.61
C ILE A 87 -10.70 -3.51 11.41
N THR A 88 -9.95 -3.30 12.49
CA THR A 88 -8.49 -3.07 12.42
C THR A 88 -7.78 -4.31 11.87
N ALA A 89 -8.21 -5.51 12.26
CA ALA A 89 -7.65 -6.76 11.73
C ALA A 89 -7.93 -6.96 10.24
N VAL A 90 -9.14 -6.64 9.78
CA VAL A 90 -9.50 -6.69 8.36
C VAL A 90 -8.66 -5.69 7.56
N ILE A 91 -8.51 -4.46 8.05
CA ILE A 91 -7.66 -3.44 7.41
C ILE A 91 -6.20 -3.92 7.35
N ALA A 92 -5.67 -4.46 8.44
CA ALA A 92 -4.31 -5.00 8.49
C ALA A 92 -4.10 -6.16 7.50
N ALA A 93 -5.09 -7.05 7.36
CA ALA A 93 -5.05 -8.14 6.38
C ALA A 93 -5.05 -7.62 4.94
N ILE A 94 -5.90 -6.63 4.63
CA ILE A 94 -5.94 -5.98 3.30
C ILE A 94 -4.58 -5.33 3.00
N LEU A 95 -4.02 -4.58 3.94
CA LEU A 95 -2.72 -3.92 3.77
C LEU A 95 -1.57 -4.93 3.63
N LEU A 96 -1.63 -6.08 4.31
CA LEU A 96 -0.65 -7.15 4.13
C LEU A 96 -0.72 -7.74 2.72
N ILE A 97 -1.93 -7.97 2.20
CA ILE A 97 -2.12 -8.45 0.82
C ILE A 97 -1.58 -7.43 -0.17
N ILE A 98 -1.93 -6.14 -0.03
CA ILE A 98 -1.41 -5.06 -0.86
C ILE A 98 0.11 -5.02 -0.78
N GLY A 99 0.69 -5.02 0.42
CA GLY A 99 2.13 -5.00 0.62
C GLY A 99 2.87 -6.17 -0.02
N ILE A 100 2.27 -7.37 -0.09
CA ILE A 100 2.86 -8.52 -0.81
C ILE A 100 2.92 -8.25 -2.31
N PHE A 101 1.87 -7.63 -2.89
CA PHE A 101 1.87 -7.26 -4.30
C PHE A 101 2.87 -6.15 -4.58
N GLU A 102 2.86 -5.07 -3.78
CA GLU A 102 3.77 -3.93 -3.91
C GLU A 102 5.25 -4.30 -3.66
N PHE A 103 5.53 -5.35 -2.88
CA PHE A 103 6.91 -5.84 -2.71
C PHE A 103 7.50 -6.39 -4.02
N ALA A 104 6.67 -6.95 -4.90
CA ALA A 104 7.11 -7.37 -6.23
C ALA A 104 7.52 -6.15 -7.08
N ASP A 105 6.87 -5.01 -6.87
CA ASP A 105 7.09 -3.76 -7.58
C ASP A 105 8.47 -3.16 -7.22
N ILE A 106 8.95 -3.37 -5.97
CA ILE A 106 10.32 -3.01 -5.55
C ILE A 106 11.39 -3.80 -6.30
N LEU A 107 11.11 -5.07 -6.64
CA LEU A 107 12.08 -5.93 -7.33
C LEU A 107 12.25 -5.56 -8.80
N ASN A 108 11.24 -4.94 -9.41
CA ASN A 108 11.29 -4.49 -10.81
C ASN A 108 10.49 -3.20 -11.05
N PRO A 109 10.98 -2.06 -10.54
CA PRO A 109 10.26 -0.79 -10.60
C PRO A 109 10.19 -0.23 -12.02
N GLU A 110 11.16 -0.57 -12.89
CA GLU A 110 11.12 -0.18 -14.30
C GLU A 110 9.95 -0.83 -15.03
N PHE A 111 9.71 -2.13 -14.80
CA PHE A 111 8.57 -2.84 -15.38
C PHE A 111 7.23 -2.27 -14.90
N HIS A 112 7.14 -1.90 -13.62
CA HIS A 112 5.93 -1.34 -13.04
C HIS A 112 5.67 0.09 -13.51
N ALA A 113 6.70 0.91 -13.65
CA ALA A 113 6.59 2.22 -14.29
C ALA A 113 6.03 2.11 -15.72
N LEU A 114 6.52 1.16 -16.53
CA LEU A 114 5.96 0.89 -17.87
C LEU A 114 4.49 0.48 -17.79
N LYS A 115 4.15 -0.45 -16.89
CA LYS A 115 2.80 -0.96 -16.71
C LYS A 115 1.81 0.15 -16.32
N ASP A 116 2.23 1.07 -15.44
CA ASP A 116 1.41 2.18 -14.99
C ASP A 116 1.20 3.23 -16.09
N ILE A 117 2.25 3.51 -16.88
CA ILE A 117 2.10 4.37 -18.07
C ILE A 117 1.09 3.75 -19.04
N ILE A 118 1.18 2.44 -19.31
CA ILE A 118 0.23 1.74 -20.20
C ILE A 118 -1.19 1.80 -19.63
N LYS A 119 -1.36 1.59 -18.32
CA LYS A 119 -2.68 1.69 -17.66
C LYS A 119 -3.24 3.10 -17.70
N SER A 120 -2.42 4.13 -17.51
CA SER A 120 -2.87 5.53 -17.51
C SER A 120 -3.46 5.99 -18.86
N VAL A 121 -3.17 5.23 -19.92
CA VAL A 121 -3.58 5.51 -21.30
C VAL A 121 -4.83 4.72 -21.71
N ARG A 122 -5.19 3.66 -20.96
CA ARG A 122 -6.39 2.84 -21.24
C ARG A 122 -7.59 3.33 -20.46
#